data_AF-X1UIY6-F1
#
_entry.id   AF-X1UIY6-F1
#
_cell.length_a   1.000
_cell.length_b   1.000
_cell.length_c   1.000
_cell.angle_alpha   90.00
_cell.angle_beta   90.00
_cell.angle_gamma   90.00
#
_symmetry.space_group_name_H-M   'P 1'
#
loop_
_entity.id
_entity.type
_entity.pdbx_description
1 polymer ?
#
loop_
_entity_poly.entity_id
_entity_poly.type
_entity_poly.pdbx_seq_one_letter_code
_entity_poly.pdbx_strand_id
1 'polypeptide(L)'
;MLAEIIMRQRLARGGSVTVKFKKGQKVTIMPVRNQPISPRDSGIEPYAGQVGQVTDYYWIRPGTGTNFVYLYIVRIGNSKKEIVVHEDEIETCID
;
A
#
# COMPACT_ATOMS: atom_id res chain seq x y z
N MET A 1 9.05 -14.24 2.89
CA MET A 1 10.30 -13.71 3.48
C MET A 1 10.22 -12.19 3.75
N LEU A 2 9.66 -11.36 2.86
CA LEU A 2 9.40 -9.92 3.14
C LEU A 2 8.42 -9.68 4.31
N ALA A 3 7.36 -10.48 4.42
CA ALA A 3 6.39 -10.38 5.53
C ALA A 3 7.02 -10.60 6.93
N GLU A 4 8.08 -11.43 7.02
CA GLU A 4 8.79 -11.71 8.27
C GLU A 4 9.72 -10.57 8.69
N ILE A 5 10.32 -9.87 7.73
CA ILE A 5 11.15 -8.69 7.98
C ILE A 5 10.30 -7.53 8.51
N ILE A 6 9.08 -7.36 7.96
CA ILE A 6 8.13 -6.33 8.39
C ILE A 6 7.63 -6.59 9.82
N MET A 7 7.49 -7.85 10.26
CA MET A 7 7.05 -8.18 11.63
C MET A 7 8.08 -7.85 12.73
N ARG A 8 9.38 -7.69 12.40
CA ARG A 8 10.43 -7.41 13.39
C ARG A 8 10.60 -5.93 13.74
N GLN A 9 10.05 -5.02 12.92
CA GLN A 9 10.00 -3.60 13.26
C GLN A 9 8.67 -3.31 13.96
N ARG A 10 8.78 -2.86 15.21
CA ARG A 10 7.68 -2.53 16.12
C ARG A 10 6.67 -1.59 15.44
N LEU A 11 5.57 -2.13 14.90
CA LEU A 11 4.44 -1.34 14.40
C LEU A 11 3.87 -0.55 15.59
N ALA A 12 4.12 0.75 15.65
CA ALA A 12 3.59 1.59 16.71
C ALA A 12 2.08 1.78 16.48
N ARG A 13 1.24 1.16 17.31
CA ARG A 13 -0.17 1.54 17.43
C ARG A 13 -0.23 2.76 18.35
N GLY A 14 -0.08 3.98 17.84
CA GLY A 14 -0.17 5.16 18.70
C GLY A 14 0.37 6.44 18.07
N GLY A 15 -0.56 7.24 17.54
CA GLY A 15 -0.34 8.52 16.89
C GLY A 15 -1.46 8.68 15.86
N SER A 16 -2.10 9.85 15.79
CA SER A 16 -3.18 10.11 14.83
C SER A 16 -2.60 10.22 13.42
N VAL A 17 -2.18 9.07 12.90
CA VAL A 17 -1.64 8.85 11.56
C VAL A 17 -2.86 8.74 10.67
N THR A 18 -3.17 9.81 9.92
CA THR A 18 -4.37 9.89 9.08
C THR A 18 -4.22 8.94 7.89
N VAL A 19 -4.82 7.76 8.01
CA VAL A 19 -4.85 6.76 6.93
C VAL A 19 -5.80 7.23 5.84
N LYS A 20 -5.32 7.29 4.60
CA LYS A 20 -6.09 7.76 3.45
C LYS A 20 -7.11 6.73 2.95
N PHE A 21 -6.74 5.45 2.91
CA PHE A 21 -7.60 4.36 2.43
C PHE A 21 -7.93 3.35 3.53
N LYS A 22 -9.21 2.99 3.68
CA LYS A 22 -9.66 2.12 4.79
C LYS A 22 -9.86 0.68 4.35
N LYS A 23 -9.75 -0.26 5.29
CA LYS A 23 -10.16 -1.66 5.07
C LYS A 23 -11.58 -1.71 4.49
N GLY A 24 -11.75 -2.50 3.45
CA GLY A 24 -13.00 -2.66 2.72
C GLY A 24 -13.22 -1.67 1.57
N GLN A 25 -12.42 -0.59 1.46
CA GLN A 25 -12.55 0.41 0.41
C GLN A 25 -12.09 -0.15 -0.95
N LYS A 26 -12.85 0.16 -2.00
CA LYS A 26 -12.45 -0.12 -3.39
C LYS A 26 -11.47 0.94 -3.89
N VAL A 27 -10.42 0.49 -4.55
CA VAL A 27 -9.37 1.34 -5.12
C VAL A 27 -9.00 0.88 -6.52
N THR A 28 -8.57 1.80 -7.36
CA THR A 28 -8.01 1.51 -8.68
C THR A 28 -6.49 1.53 -8.56
N ILE A 29 -5.84 0.48 -9.06
CA ILE A 29 -4.37 0.42 -9.11
C ILE A 29 -3.87 1.36 -10.21
N MET A 30 -2.94 2.23 -9.86
CA MET A 30 -2.33 3.18 -10.79
C MET A 30 -0.94 2.68 -11.21
N PRO A 31 -0.52 2.95 -12.46
CA PRO A 31 0.87 2.74 -12.84
C PRO A 31 1.76 3.66 -12.00
N VAL A 32 3.01 3.25 -11.77
CA VAL A 32 3.97 4.04 -11.00
C VAL A 32 4.20 5.39 -11.70
N ARG A 33 3.76 6.50 -11.09
CA ARG A 33 3.97 7.86 -11.60
C ARG A 33 5.12 8.52 -10.83
N ASN A 34 6.08 9.09 -11.55
CA ASN A 34 7.27 9.80 -11.00
C ASN A 34 8.06 8.98 -9.96
N GLN A 35 9.14 8.33 -10.38
CA GLN A 35 10.04 7.61 -9.48
C GLN A 35 11.17 8.52 -8.95
N PRO A 36 11.12 9.00 -7.69
CA PRO A 36 12.33 9.24 -6.93
C PRO A 36 12.70 7.97 -6.14
N ILE A 37 13.92 7.48 -6.38
CA ILE A 37 14.82 6.69 -5.50
C ILE A 37 14.12 5.97 -4.32
N SER A 38 13.22 5.04 -4.62
CA SER A 38 12.67 4.10 -3.64
C SER A 38 12.63 2.73 -4.29
N PRO A 39 13.13 1.67 -3.66
CA PRO A 39 12.95 0.30 -4.14
C PRO A 39 11.48 -0.08 -4.01
N ARG A 40 10.68 0.28 -5.02
CA ARG A 40 9.27 -0.09 -5.13
C ARG A 40 9.16 -1.50 -5.71
N ASP A 41 8.02 -2.15 -5.44
CA ASP A 41 7.74 -3.47 -6.01
C ASP A 41 7.52 -3.32 -7.52
N SER A 42 8.47 -3.83 -8.32
CA SER A 42 8.39 -3.82 -9.78
C SER A 42 7.27 -4.70 -10.32
N GLY A 43 6.54 -5.43 -9.46
CA GLY A 43 5.47 -6.33 -9.84
C GLY A 43 4.08 -5.71 -10.02
N ILE A 44 3.91 -4.39 -9.85
CA ILE A 44 2.58 -3.75 -9.84
C ILE A 44 1.97 -3.52 -11.23
N GLU A 45 2.81 -3.37 -12.25
CA GLU A 45 2.42 -2.97 -13.61
C GLU A 45 1.31 -3.84 -14.24
N PRO A 46 1.30 -5.18 -14.08
CA PRO A 46 0.23 -6.04 -14.61
C PRO A 46 -1.16 -5.75 -14.01
N TYR A 47 -1.24 -5.04 -12.89
CA TYR A 47 -2.51 -4.71 -12.23
C TYR A 47 -2.98 -3.29 -12.50
N ALA A 48 -2.21 -2.46 -13.21
CA ALA A 48 -2.58 -1.09 -13.52
C ALA A 48 -3.97 -1.02 -14.20
N GLY A 49 -4.83 -0.12 -13.71
CA GLY A 49 -6.21 0.05 -14.14
C GLY A 49 -7.20 -0.94 -13.54
N GLN A 50 -6.75 -1.99 -12.84
CA GLN A 50 -7.65 -2.95 -12.19
C GLN A 50 -8.19 -2.39 -10.87
N VAL A 51 -9.42 -2.78 -10.54
CA VAL A 51 -10.06 -2.45 -9.26
C VAL A 51 -9.77 -3.56 -8.25
N GLY A 52 -9.39 -3.14 -7.05
CA GLY A 52 -9.20 -4.02 -5.90
C GLY A 52 -9.84 -3.46 -4.64
N GLN A 53 -9.76 -4.24 -3.57
CA GLN A 53 -10.26 -3.88 -2.24
C GLN A 53 -9.12 -3.88 -1.23
N VAL A 54 -9.01 -2.81 -0.44
CA VAL A 54 -8.04 -2.74 0.66
C VAL A 54 -8.41 -3.78 1.72
N THR A 55 -7.52 -4.73 1.98
CA THR A 55 -7.71 -5.76 3.02
C THR A 55 -6.92 -5.43 4.28
N ASP A 56 -5.76 -4.79 4.13
CA ASP A 56 -4.97 -4.28 5.24
C ASP A 56 -4.10 -3.08 4.86
N TYR A 57 -3.49 -2.46 5.86
CA TYR A 57 -2.48 -1.44 5.65
C TYR A 57 -1.48 -1.42 6.81
N TYR A 58 -0.27 -1.02 6.47
CA TYR A 58 0.83 -0.81 7.40
C TYR A 58 1.43 0.56 7.12
N TRP A 59 2.17 1.07 8.09
CA TRP A 59 3.03 2.21 7.85
C TRP A 59 4.38 1.94 8.49
N ILE A 60 5.42 2.42 7.83
CA ILE A 60 6.78 2.40 8.34
C ILE A 60 7.28 3.83 8.43
N ARG A 61 8.15 4.08 9.41
CA ARG A 61 8.87 5.34 9.56
C ARG A 61 10.35 5.06 9.30
N PRO A 62 10.87 5.36 8.10
CA PRO A 62 12.29 5.12 7.81
C PRO A 62 13.16 6.10 8.63
N GLY A 63 13.97 5.56 9.56
CA GLY A 63 14.94 6.34 10.33
C GLY A 63 14.34 7.38 11.28
N THR A 64 15.02 8.53 11.44
CA THR A 64 14.61 9.66 12.29
C THR A 64 13.73 10.69 11.58
N GLY A 65 13.42 10.49 10.30
CA GLY A 65 12.63 11.42 9.48
C GLY A 65 11.18 11.57 9.96
N THR A 66 10.47 12.61 9.53
CA THR A 66 9.08 12.88 9.92
C THR A 66 8.04 12.17 9.06
N ASN A 67 8.45 11.58 7.94
CA ASN A 67 7.53 11.07 6.94
C ASN A 67 7.26 9.58 7.15
N PHE A 68 5.97 9.22 7.13
CA PHE A 68 5.51 7.84 7.13
C PHE A 68 5.36 7.36 5.69
N VAL A 69 5.79 6.12 5.42
CA VAL A 69 5.48 5.42 4.18
C VAL A 69 4.35 4.45 4.47
N TYR A 70 3.22 4.62 3.78
CA TYR A 70 2.08 3.71 3.89
C TYR A 70 2.15 2.64 2.83
N LEU A 71 1.90 1.41 3.26
CA LEU A 71 1.79 0.22 2.42
C LEU A 71 0.38 -0.33 2.59
N TYR A 72 -0.36 -0.47 1.50
CA TYR A 72 -1.70 -1.04 1.48
C TYR A 72 -1.63 -2.45 0.91
N ILE A 73 -2.38 -3.37 1.51
CA ILE A 73 -2.64 -4.69 0.92
C ILE A 73 -3.97 -4.57 0.18
N VAL A 74 -3.93 -4.86 -1.13
CA VAL A 74 -5.10 -4.78 -2.00
C VAL A 74 -5.37 -6.14 -2.62
N ARG A 75 -6.60 -6.65 -2.43
CA ARG A 75 -7.10 -7.84 -3.09
C ARG A 75 -7.68 -7.48 -4.45
N ILE A 76 -7.19 -8.10 -5.52
CA ILE A 76 -7.57 -7.76 -6.89
C ILE A 76 -8.82 -8.54 -7.32
N GLY A 77 -9.85 -7.82 -7.77
CA GLY A 77 -11.15 -8.38 -8.18
C GLY A 77 -11.74 -9.35 -7.15
N ASN A 78 -12.27 -10.47 -7.62
CA ASN A 78 -12.78 -11.57 -6.78
C ASN A 78 -11.73 -12.67 -6.53
N SER A 79 -10.48 -12.43 -6.90
CA SER A 79 -9.42 -13.41 -6.71
C SER A 79 -8.95 -13.44 -5.25
N LYS A 80 -8.26 -14.52 -4.84
CA LYS A 80 -7.52 -14.55 -3.57
C LYS A 80 -6.16 -13.85 -3.65
N LYS A 81 -5.87 -13.18 -4.77
CA LYS A 81 -4.57 -12.55 -5.02
C LYS A 81 -4.53 -11.19 -4.33
N GLU A 82 -3.52 -11.01 -3.50
CA GLU A 82 -3.23 -9.76 -2.82
C GLU A 82 -1.90 -9.21 -3.34
N ILE A 83 -1.83 -7.88 -3.44
CA ILE A 83 -0.62 -7.14 -3.78
C ILE A 83 -0.36 -6.08 -2.71
N VAL A 84 0.90 -5.71 -2.54
CA VAL A 84 1.30 -4.59 -1.69
C VAL A 84 1.53 -3.39 -2.59
N VAL A 85 0.95 -2.25 -2.23
CA VAL A 85 1.02 -1.00 -3.00
C VAL A 85 1.30 0.18 -2.08
N HIS A 86 2.00 1.18 -2.59
CA HIS A 86 2.18 2.47 -1.92
C HIS A 86 0.91 3.32 -2.03
N GLU A 87 0.81 4.36 -1.19
CA GLU A 87 -0.35 5.27 -1.19
C GLU A 87 -0.58 5.99 -2.53
N ASP A 88 0.49 6.28 -3.28
CA ASP A 88 0.45 6.96 -4.58
C ASP A 88 0.22 6.01 -5.76
N GLU A 89 0.21 4.70 -5.50
CA GLU A 89 -0.04 3.65 -6.49
C GLU A 89 -1.51 3.22 -6.52
N ILE A 90 -2.37 3.89 -5.74
CA ILE A 90 -3.81 3.65 -5.69
C ILE A 90 -4.60 4.94 -5.61
N GLU A 91 -5.79 4.93 -6.21
CA GLU A 91 -6.76 6.01 -6.13
C GLU A 91 -8.13 5.46 -5.71
N THR A 92 -8.98 6.33 -5.15
CA THR A 92 -10.36 5.95 -4.83
C THR A 92 -11.07 5.53 -6.11
N CYS A 93 -11.66 4.33 -6.11
CA CYS A 93 -12.52 3.91 -7.20
C CYS A 93 -13.79 4.76 -7.17
N ILE A 94 -14.01 5.58 -8.19
CA ILE A 94 -15.26 6.29 -8.42
C ILE A 94 -16.09 5.38 -9.34
N ASP A 95 -17.24 4.92 -8.84
CA ASP A 95 -18.21 4.15 -9.65
C ASP A 95 -18.84 5.02 -10.74
#